data_AF-A0A923E7Q1-F1
#
_entry.id   AF-A0A923E7Q1-F1
#
_cell.length_a   1.000
_cell.length_b   1.000
_cell.length_c   1.000
_cell.angle_alpha   90.00
_cell.angle_beta   90.00
_cell.angle_gamma   90.00
#
_symmetry.space_group_name_H-M   'P 1'
#
loop_
_entity.id
_entity.type
_entity.pdbx_description
1 polymer ?
#
loop_
_entity_poly.entity_id
_entity_poly.type
_entity_poly.pdbx_seq_one_letter_code
_entity_poly.pdbx_strand_id
1 'polypeptide(L)'
;MKRIVSHIIVFFLLISPISLARAENTINRDNELYEINMKRDLLCLMMAYPEHITNIQYKDGSVYLVMKSGTKILYDDKRQKNFHEKLANPDLQDMMEEIYPLSPVTGLMDENFDPGRYRVYSLLKDVYGSSKGEIEKNLTGVNCGYKNYLFNSNNKAAESLKNVMEELIPLAGKNIHVQRCLYPTNGTYNYRVISGTNRLSPHAFGIAIDLARDKRDYWKWASREDGEKRLLDYSKKMVEIFEENNFVWGGKWGHFDILHFEYRPEIIIKAKYFTNKDNNDLWYEGAPLNDVSVKNYIEKINEVLK
;
A
#
# COMPACT_ATOMS: atom_id res chain seq x y z
N MET A 1 63.27 41.18 -11.68
CA MET A 1 62.36 40.90 -12.81
C MET A 1 62.26 39.40 -13.04
N LYS A 2 61.20 38.75 -12.56
CA LYS A 2 60.74 37.43 -13.05
C LYS A 2 59.21 37.49 -13.09
N ARG A 3 58.64 37.52 -14.29
CA ARG A 3 57.19 37.46 -14.51
C ARG A 3 56.78 35.99 -14.46
N ILE A 4 55.98 35.61 -13.47
CA ILE A 4 55.32 34.31 -13.40
C ILE A 4 54.02 34.44 -14.21
N VAL A 5 53.94 33.75 -15.34
CA VAL A 5 52.73 33.68 -16.16
C VAL A 5 51.90 32.52 -15.64
N SER A 6 50.86 32.81 -14.86
CA SER A 6 49.91 31.81 -14.36
C SER A 6 49.03 31.34 -15.52
N HIS A 7 49.21 30.10 -15.97
CA HIS A 7 48.37 29.49 -16.99
C HIS A 7 47.10 28.97 -16.32
N ILE A 8 45.96 29.61 -16.60
CA ILE A 8 44.63 29.10 -16.24
C ILE A 8 44.29 27.98 -17.24
N ILE A 9 44.34 26.73 -16.79
CA ILE A 9 43.84 25.59 -17.56
C ILE A 9 42.33 25.53 -17.37
N VAL A 10 41.57 25.99 -18.38
CA VAL A 10 40.12 25.78 -18.45
C VAL A 10 39.89 24.35 -18.95
N PHE A 11 39.46 23.46 -18.06
CA PHE A 11 38.98 22.13 -18.43
C PHE A 11 37.60 22.28 -19.11
N PHE A 12 37.56 22.26 -20.44
CA PHE A 12 36.32 22.04 -21.16
C PHE A 12 35.96 20.56 -21.02
N LEU A 13 34.95 20.25 -20.20
CA LEU A 13 34.29 18.95 -20.21
C LEU A 13 33.61 18.77 -21.59
N LEU A 14 34.31 18.12 -22.52
CA LEU A 14 33.73 17.67 -23.78
C LEU A 14 32.75 16.54 -23.47
N ILE A 15 31.50 16.89 -23.22
CA ILE A 15 30.42 15.90 -23.11
C ILE A 15 30.21 15.35 -24.52
N SER A 16 30.53 14.06 -24.72
CA SER A 16 30.39 13.43 -26.03
C SER A 16 28.91 13.34 -26.44
N PRO A 17 28.57 13.49 -27.73
CA PRO A 17 27.19 13.37 -28.21
C PRO A 17 26.57 12.00 -27.87
N ILE A 18 27.38 10.95 -27.72
CA ILE A 18 26.97 9.62 -27.27
C ILE A 18 26.50 9.65 -25.81
N SER A 19 27.13 10.46 -24.96
CA SER A 19 26.75 10.60 -23.54
C SER A 19 25.46 11.39 -23.39
N LEU A 20 25.23 12.43 -24.21
CA LEU A 20 23.94 13.13 -24.27
C LEU A 20 22.82 12.21 -24.74
N ALA A 21 23.00 11.49 -25.86
CA ALA A 21 21.98 10.58 -26.39
C ALA A 21 21.62 9.46 -25.39
N ARG A 22 22.59 8.96 -24.62
CA ARG A 22 22.35 7.97 -23.57
C ARG A 22 21.58 8.55 -22.38
N ALA A 23 21.92 9.77 -21.95
CA ALA A 23 21.20 10.46 -20.89
C ALA A 23 19.75 10.79 -21.30
N GLU A 24 19.54 11.28 -22.53
CA GLU A 24 18.23 11.57 -23.08
C GLU A 24 17.35 10.32 -23.20
N ASN A 25 17.91 9.21 -23.70
CA ASN A 25 17.21 7.92 -23.73
C ASN A 25 16.84 7.41 -22.32
N THR A 26 17.68 7.69 -21.31
CA THR A 26 17.39 7.29 -19.92
C THR A 26 16.24 8.13 -19.36
N ILE A 27 16.29 9.45 -19.54
CA ILE A 27 15.23 10.38 -19.12
C ILE A 27 13.90 10.04 -19.78
N ASN A 28 13.90 9.77 -21.09
CA ASN A 28 12.67 9.39 -21.81
C ASN A 28 12.07 8.10 -21.27
N ARG A 29 12.91 7.10 -20.98
CA ARG A 29 12.47 5.83 -20.39
C ARG A 29 11.93 6.00 -18.98
N ASP A 30 12.58 6.82 -18.15
CA ASP A 30 12.14 7.08 -16.77
C ASP A 30 10.79 7.82 -16.76
N ASN A 31 10.60 8.77 -17.68
CA ASN A 31 9.31 9.46 -17.85
C ASN A 31 8.21 8.50 -18.34
N GLU A 32 8.52 7.63 -19.31
CA GLU A 32 7.57 6.63 -19.81
C GLU A 32 7.16 5.66 -18.70
N LEU A 33 8.13 5.16 -17.92
CA LEU A 33 7.86 4.27 -16.80
C LEU A 33 7.03 4.97 -15.70
N TYR A 34 7.33 6.24 -15.43
CA TYR A 34 6.54 7.06 -14.51
C TYR A 34 5.07 7.15 -14.97
N GLU A 35 4.83 7.46 -16.25
CA GLU A 35 3.47 7.58 -16.81
C GLU A 35 2.73 6.24 -16.76
N ILE A 36 3.40 5.14 -17.10
CA ILE A 36 2.83 3.79 -17.01
C ILE A 36 2.44 3.47 -15.56
N ASN A 37 3.32 3.72 -14.61
CA ASN A 37 3.06 3.44 -13.19
C ASN A 37 1.93 4.33 -12.65
N MET A 38 1.89 5.60 -13.02
CA MET A 38 0.78 6.50 -12.66
C MET A 38 -0.56 5.97 -13.16
N LYS A 39 -0.65 5.56 -14.43
CA LYS A 39 -1.89 5.02 -14.98
C LYS A 39 -2.31 3.72 -14.28
N ARG A 40 -1.35 2.82 -14.00
CA ARG A 40 -1.59 1.57 -13.24
C ARG A 40 -2.07 1.85 -11.82
N ASP A 41 -1.44 2.79 -11.13
CA ASP A 41 -1.79 3.13 -9.74
C ASP A 41 -3.19 3.73 -9.64
N LEU A 42 -3.53 4.63 -10.56
CA LEU A 42 -4.88 5.18 -10.67
C LEU A 42 -5.92 4.09 -10.98
N LEU A 43 -5.61 3.15 -11.87
CA LEU A 43 -6.47 2.01 -12.16
C LEU A 43 -6.69 1.15 -10.92
N CYS A 44 -5.62 0.80 -10.19
CA CYS A 44 -5.71 0.04 -8.94
C CYS A 44 -6.56 0.74 -7.89
N LEU A 45 -6.38 2.06 -7.72
CA LEU A 45 -7.18 2.86 -6.79
C LEU A 45 -8.67 2.83 -7.19
N MET A 46 -9.00 3.07 -8.46
CA MET A 46 -10.39 3.03 -8.95
C MET A 46 -11.04 1.66 -8.78
N MET A 47 -10.28 0.57 -8.99
CA MET A 47 -10.74 -0.80 -8.74
C MET A 47 -10.94 -1.10 -7.25
N ALA A 48 -10.09 -0.54 -6.39
CA ALA A 48 -10.13 -0.74 -4.95
C ALA A 48 -11.29 -0.01 -4.27
N TYR A 49 -11.68 1.15 -4.81
CA TYR A 49 -12.70 2.02 -4.23
C TYR A 49 -13.78 2.47 -5.24
N PRO A 50 -14.48 1.54 -5.92
CA PRO A 50 -15.35 1.85 -7.06
C PRO A 50 -16.58 2.70 -6.69
N GLU A 51 -17.03 2.65 -5.43
CA GLU A 51 -18.16 3.45 -4.95
C GLU A 51 -17.76 4.82 -4.39
N HIS A 52 -16.46 5.04 -4.19
CA HIS A 52 -15.91 6.24 -3.55
C HIS A 52 -15.10 7.11 -4.52
N ILE A 53 -14.43 6.54 -5.52
CA ILE A 53 -13.71 7.29 -6.55
C ILE A 53 -14.61 7.45 -7.77
N THR A 54 -14.74 8.69 -8.24
CA THR A 54 -15.67 9.01 -9.34
C THR A 54 -14.96 9.46 -10.60
N ASN A 55 -13.78 10.06 -10.48
CA ASN A 55 -13.06 10.58 -11.63
C ASN A 55 -11.56 10.74 -11.37
N ILE A 56 -10.83 11.10 -12.44
CA ILE A 56 -9.47 11.60 -12.40
C ILE A 56 -9.50 13.00 -13.03
N GLN A 57 -8.68 13.91 -12.53
CA GLN A 57 -8.53 15.24 -13.09
C GLN A 57 -7.06 15.54 -13.36
N TYR A 58 -6.75 15.93 -14.58
CA TYR A 58 -5.49 16.61 -14.92
C TYR A 58 -5.70 18.12 -14.85
N LYS A 59 -4.87 18.83 -14.09
CA LYS A 59 -4.91 20.29 -13.97
C LYS A 59 -3.53 20.83 -13.62
N ASP A 60 -3.09 21.85 -14.36
CA ASP A 60 -1.85 22.60 -14.13
C ASP A 60 -0.60 21.69 -13.98
N GLY A 61 -0.50 20.65 -14.83
CA GLY A 61 0.61 19.70 -14.80
C GLY A 61 0.52 18.65 -13.69
N SER A 62 -0.57 18.61 -12.93
CA SER A 62 -0.78 17.69 -11.81
C SER A 62 -2.01 16.80 -12.04
N VAL A 63 -1.92 15.57 -11.56
CA VAL A 63 -3.01 14.58 -11.61
C VAL A 63 -3.64 14.44 -10.23
N TYR A 64 -4.97 14.41 -10.20
CA TYR A 64 -5.76 14.28 -8.99
C TYR A 64 -6.75 13.13 -9.12
N LEU A 65 -6.86 12.32 -8.07
CA LEU A 65 -7.97 11.41 -7.86
C LEU A 65 -9.16 12.20 -7.30
N VAL A 66 -10.35 12.02 -7.88
CA VAL A 66 -11.56 12.75 -7.47
C VAL A 66 -12.52 11.80 -6.76
N MET A 67 -12.75 12.07 -5.49
CA MET A 67 -13.65 11.31 -4.63
C MET A 67 -15.11 11.75 -4.84
N LYS A 68 -16.05 10.88 -4.48
CA LYS A 68 -17.50 11.13 -4.54
C LYS A 68 -17.94 12.31 -3.67
N SER A 69 -17.21 12.58 -2.59
CA SER A 69 -17.37 13.76 -1.74
C SER A 69 -17.01 15.08 -2.43
N GLY A 70 -16.32 15.02 -3.57
CA GLY A 70 -15.70 16.17 -4.24
C GLY A 70 -14.25 16.43 -3.81
N THR A 71 -13.73 15.71 -2.80
CA THR A 71 -12.32 15.77 -2.40
C THR A 71 -11.42 15.43 -3.59
N LYS A 72 -10.38 16.24 -3.80
CA LYS A 72 -9.34 15.99 -4.81
C LYS A 72 -8.04 15.64 -4.10
N ILE A 73 -7.48 14.48 -4.42
CA ILE A 73 -6.27 13.95 -3.80
C ILE A 73 -5.16 13.96 -4.85
N LEU A 74 -4.08 14.70 -4.58
CA LEU A 74 -2.93 14.77 -5.47
C LEU A 74 -2.30 13.39 -5.65
N TYR A 75 -1.97 13.04 -6.89
CA TYR A 75 -1.26 11.80 -7.18
C TYR A 75 0.20 11.86 -6.72
N ASP A 76 0.96 12.84 -7.20
CA ASP A 76 2.41 12.95 -6.96
C ASP A 76 2.79 14.44 -6.81
N ASP A 77 3.48 14.80 -5.73
CA ASP A 77 3.99 16.14 -5.47
C ASP A 77 5.38 16.41 -6.10
N LYS A 78 5.97 15.42 -6.77
CA LYS A 78 7.27 15.45 -7.46
C LYS A 78 8.48 15.66 -6.55
N ARG A 79 8.30 15.60 -5.23
CA ARG A 79 9.39 15.74 -4.29
C ARG A 79 10.10 14.41 -4.09
N GLN A 80 11.43 14.44 -4.08
CA GLN A 80 12.19 13.31 -3.59
C GLN A 80 12.04 13.24 -2.06
N LYS A 81 11.35 12.21 -1.59
CA LYS A 81 11.09 11.98 -0.16
C LYS A 81 11.90 10.77 0.31
N ASN A 82 12.53 10.89 1.48
CA ASN A 82 13.08 9.73 2.18
C ASN A 82 11.96 8.92 2.89
N PHE A 83 12.31 7.75 3.42
CA PHE A 83 11.38 6.86 4.12
C PHE A 83 10.54 7.56 5.21
N HIS A 84 11.16 8.40 6.05
CA HIS A 84 10.45 9.09 7.12
C HIS A 84 9.51 10.18 6.61
N GLU A 85 9.90 10.88 5.53
CA GLU A 85 9.06 11.87 4.87
C GLU A 85 7.83 11.22 4.21
N LYS A 86 8.03 10.12 3.48
CA LYS A 86 6.93 9.31 2.90
C LYS A 86 5.99 8.79 3.98
N LEU A 87 6.53 8.33 5.11
CA LEU A 87 5.70 7.91 6.23
C LEU A 87 4.88 9.09 6.76
N ALA A 88 5.51 10.24 7.00
CA ALA A 88 4.91 11.42 7.62
C ALA A 88 3.82 12.08 6.76
N ASN A 89 4.09 12.29 5.47
CA ASN A 89 3.23 13.04 4.56
C ASN A 89 3.34 12.48 3.12
N PRO A 90 2.77 11.28 2.88
CA PRO A 90 2.76 10.68 1.55
C PRO A 90 1.73 11.33 0.64
N ASP A 91 1.98 11.27 -0.67
CA ASP A 91 0.97 11.35 -1.71
C ASP A 91 0.56 9.95 -2.21
N LEU A 92 -0.30 9.87 -3.23
CA LEU A 92 -0.78 8.57 -3.74
C LEU A 92 0.35 7.79 -4.42
N GLN A 93 1.29 8.46 -5.07
CA GLN A 93 2.44 7.82 -5.69
C GLN A 93 3.32 7.15 -4.64
N ASP A 94 3.64 7.85 -3.55
CA ASP A 94 4.37 7.26 -2.41
C ASP A 94 3.61 6.05 -1.85
N MET A 95 2.28 6.17 -1.67
CA MET A 95 1.45 5.10 -1.11
C MET A 95 1.43 3.82 -1.95
N MET A 96 1.53 3.97 -3.27
CA MET A 96 1.44 2.86 -4.22
C MET A 96 2.82 2.35 -4.65
N GLU A 97 3.91 3.06 -4.37
CA GLU A 97 5.26 2.81 -4.90
C GLU A 97 5.76 1.37 -4.66
N GLU A 98 5.62 0.88 -3.44
CA GLU A 98 6.16 -0.43 -3.03
C GLU A 98 5.22 -1.58 -3.44
N ILE A 99 5.75 -2.54 -4.19
CA ILE A 99 4.99 -3.73 -4.60
C ILE A 99 4.94 -4.73 -3.44
N TYR A 100 3.73 -5.00 -2.95
CA TYR A 100 3.51 -6.02 -1.93
C TYR A 100 3.78 -7.43 -2.48
N PRO A 101 4.64 -8.25 -1.85
CA PRO A 101 4.92 -9.59 -2.34
C PRO A 101 3.79 -10.53 -1.95
N LEU A 102 3.02 -11.07 -2.91
CA LEU A 102 1.96 -12.06 -2.63
C LEU A 102 2.53 -13.45 -2.33
N SER A 103 3.71 -13.79 -2.85
CA SER A 103 4.33 -15.08 -2.57
C SER A 103 4.70 -15.22 -1.08
N PRO A 104 4.71 -16.44 -0.53
CA PRO A 104 5.21 -16.67 0.82
C PRO A 104 6.65 -16.20 0.96
N VAL A 105 6.91 -15.48 2.05
CA VAL A 105 8.25 -14.94 2.37
C VAL A 105 8.99 -15.89 3.31
N THR A 106 10.31 -15.94 3.18
CA THR A 106 11.20 -16.78 4.01
C THR A 106 12.12 -15.97 4.91
N GLY A 107 11.95 -14.65 4.93
CA GLY A 107 12.72 -13.72 5.74
C GLY A 107 11.97 -12.39 5.82
N LEU A 108 12.38 -11.55 6.78
CA LEU A 108 11.89 -10.19 6.87
C LEU A 108 12.34 -9.37 5.65
N MET A 109 11.54 -8.38 5.28
CA MET A 109 11.92 -7.43 4.23
C MET A 109 13.06 -6.51 4.69
N ASP A 110 13.69 -5.83 3.74
CA ASP A 110 14.67 -4.78 4.02
C ASP A 110 14.06 -3.70 4.94
N GLU A 111 14.87 -3.12 5.81
CA GLU A 111 14.42 -2.28 6.94
C GLU A 111 13.44 -1.17 6.54
N ASN A 112 13.62 -0.55 5.36
CA ASN A 112 12.78 0.55 4.88
C ASN A 112 11.84 0.14 3.73
N PHE A 113 11.50 -1.14 3.62
CA PHE A 113 10.53 -1.66 2.67
C PHE A 113 9.31 -2.18 3.42
N ASP A 114 8.24 -1.37 3.45
CA ASP A 114 7.04 -1.62 4.25
C ASP A 114 5.77 -1.50 3.37
N PRO A 115 5.58 -2.40 2.39
CA PRO A 115 4.55 -2.23 1.36
C PRO A 115 3.16 -2.06 1.98
N GLY A 116 2.52 -0.95 1.63
CA GLY A 116 1.23 -0.54 2.18
C GLY A 116 1.29 0.22 3.50
N ARG A 117 2.45 0.58 4.05
CA ARG A 117 2.53 1.32 5.33
C ARG A 117 2.41 2.84 5.17
N TYR A 118 2.72 3.38 3.99
CA TYR A 118 2.40 4.77 3.65
C TYR A 118 0.88 4.91 3.48
N ARG A 119 0.30 5.96 4.08
CA ARG A 119 -1.16 6.14 4.18
C ARG A 119 -1.56 7.57 3.87
N VAL A 120 -2.30 7.76 2.79
CA VAL A 120 -2.89 9.04 2.44
C VAL A 120 -4.19 9.23 3.23
N TYR A 121 -4.12 10.02 4.31
CA TYR A 121 -5.24 10.18 5.24
C TYR A 121 -6.46 10.87 4.63
N SER A 122 -6.31 11.68 3.59
CA SER A 122 -7.46 12.24 2.88
C SER A 122 -8.29 11.14 2.24
N LEU A 123 -7.67 10.13 1.63
CA LEU A 123 -8.35 8.95 1.08
C LEU A 123 -9.04 8.15 2.20
N LEU A 124 -8.31 7.79 3.27
CA LEU A 124 -8.86 6.98 4.35
C LEU A 124 -10.03 7.67 5.06
N LYS A 125 -9.94 8.99 5.29
CA LYS A 125 -11.02 9.76 5.90
C LYS A 125 -12.26 9.85 5.01
N ASP A 126 -12.06 9.99 3.70
CA ASP A 126 -13.17 10.07 2.73
C ASP A 126 -13.92 8.73 2.64
N VAL A 127 -13.19 7.62 2.67
CA VAL A 127 -13.77 6.27 2.55
C VAL A 127 -14.36 5.79 3.88
N TYR A 128 -13.61 5.88 4.98
CA TYR A 128 -13.94 5.19 6.24
C TYR A 128 -14.52 6.11 7.33
N GLY A 129 -14.42 7.42 7.16
CA GLY A 129 -14.94 8.44 8.07
C GLY A 129 -13.86 9.42 8.53
N SER A 130 -14.22 10.70 8.64
CA SER A 130 -13.29 11.80 8.92
C SER A 130 -13.16 12.13 10.41
N SER A 131 -14.12 11.69 11.21
CA SER A 131 -14.19 11.91 12.66
C SER A 131 -14.50 10.61 13.40
N LYS A 132 -14.25 10.58 14.72
CA LYS A 132 -14.60 9.42 15.57
C LYS A 132 -16.07 9.02 15.39
N GLY A 133 -16.99 9.98 15.45
CA GLY A 133 -18.42 9.72 15.34
C GLY A 133 -18.87 9.26 13.96
N GLU A 134 -18.22 9.71 12.88
CA GLU A 134 -18.48 9.17 11.54
C GLU A 134 -17.97 7.74 11.42
N ILE A 135 -16.77 7.45 11.92
CA ILE A 135 -16.19 6.12 11.87
C ILE A 135 -17.07 5.15 12.67
N GLU A 136 -17.45 5.49 13.90
CA GLU A 136 -18.27 4.62 14.76
C GLU A 136 -19.63 4.26 14.13
N LYS A 137 -20.23 5.17 13.34
CA LYS A 137 -21.47 4.89 12.59
C LYS A 137 -21.27 3.88 11.46
N ASN A 138 -20.07 3.80 10.90
CA ASN A 138 -19.72 2.88 9.83
C ASN A 138 -19.26 1.52 10.37
N LEU A 139 -19.18 1.31 11.69
CA LEU A 139 -18.72 0.03 12.25
C LEU A 139 -19.87 -0.97 12.37
N THR A 140 -19.57 -2.21 12.01
CA THR A 140 -20.45 -3.37 12.25
C THR A 140 -19.69 -4.50 12.93
N GLY A 141 -20.41 -5.39 13.61
CA GLY A 141 -19.82 -6.54 14.29
C GLY A 141 -19.53 -7.69 13.32
N VAL A 142 -18.28 -8.15 13.30
CA VAL A 142 -17.84 -9.35 12.58
C VAL A 142 -17.56 -10.46 13.58
N ASN A 143 -18.10 -11.65 13.35
CA ASN A 143 -17.87 -12.82 14.19
C ASN A 143 -16.45 -13.36 13.96
N CYS A 144 -15.61 -13.32 15.00
CA CYS A 144 -14.27 -13.90 14.99
C CYS A 144 -14.19 -15.08 15.98
N GLY A 145 -15.18 -15.98 15.94
CA GLY A 145 -15.27 -17.16 16.79
C GLY A 145 -15.90 -16.84 18.14
N TYR A 146 -15.08 -16.53 19.15
CA TYR A 146 -15.54 -16.37 20.53
C TYR A 146 -16.18 -15.01 20.82
N LYS A 147 -15.98 -14.03 19.93
CA LYS A 147 -16.41 -12.65 20.13
C LYS A 147 -16.67 -11.97 18.80
N ASN A 148 -17.60 -11.03 18.80
CA ASN A 148 -17.77 -10.09 17.69
C ASN A 148 -16.83 -8.89 17.87
N TYR A 149 -16.12 -8.55 16.79
CA TYR A 149 -15.24 -7.40 16.73
C TYR A 149 -15.79 -6.34 15.78
N LEU A 150 -15.67 -5.07 16.16
CA LEU A 150 -16.14 -3.96 15.32
C LEU A 150 -15.18 -3.74 14.15
N PHE A 151 -15.72 -3.63 12.94
CA PHE A 151 -14.98 -3.39 11.71
C PHE A 151 -15.78 -2.51 10.76
N ASN A 152 -15.12 -1.74 9.90
CA ASN A 152 -15.78 -0.75 9.04
C ASN A 152 -16.56 -1.43 7.90
N SER A 153 -17.82 -1.07 7.69
CA SER A 153 -18.64 -1.60 6.59
C SER A 153 -18.34 -0.95 5.25
N ASN A 154 -17.79 0.28 5.24
CA ASN A 154 -17.50 0.98 4.01
C ASN A 154 -16.43 0.24 3.20
N ASN A 155 -16.56 0.34 1.88
CA ASN A 155 -15.70 -0.35 0.93
C ASN A 155 -15.52 -1.86 1.22
N LYS A 156 -16.57 -2.52 1.72
CA LYS A 156 -16.61 -3.96 2.02
C LYS A 156 -15.57 -4.46 3.03
N ALA A 157 -14.95 -3.59 3.83
CA ALA A 157 -13.87 -4.01 4.72
C ALA A 157 -14.35 -5.06 5.76
N ALA A 158 -15.53 -4.87 6.36
CA ALA A 158 -16.13 -5.82 7.29
C ALA A 158 -16.58 -7.13 6.61
N GLU A 159 -17.04 -7.05 5.36
CA GLU A 159 -17.36 -8.23 4.56
C GLU A 159 -16.10 -9.05 4.27
N SER A 160 -15.00 -8.40 3.90
CA SER A 160 -13.71 -9.07 3.71
C SER A 160 -13.20 -9.71 5.00
N LEU A 161 -13.31 -9.05 6.16
CA LEU A 161 -12.96 -9.69 7.44
C LEU A 161 -13.88 -10.88 7.74
N LYS A 162 -15.18 -10.77 7.44
CA LYS A 162 -16.14 -11.84 7.64
C LYS A 162 -15.74 -13.08 6.80
N ASN A 163 -15.44 -12.90 5.52
CA ASN A 163 -15.02 -14.00 4.63
C ASN A 163 -13.77 -14.70 5.16
N VAL A 164 -12.77 -13.92 5.60
CA VAL A 164 -11.55 -14.47 6.25
C VAL A 164 -11.92 -15.35 7.44
N MET A 165 -12.81 -14.88 8.32
CA MET A 165 -13.19 -15.61 9.52
C MET A 165 -14.03 -16.85 9.22
N GLU A 166 -14.91 -16.81 8.21
CA GLU A 166 -15.68 -17.97 7.75
C GLU A 166 -14.78 -19.11 7.26
N GLU A 167 -13.62 -18.80 6.68
CA GLU A 167 -12.62 -19.81 6.30
C GLU A 167 -11.72 -20.23 7.47
N LEU A 168 -11.24 -19.28 8.27
CA LEU A 168 -10.26 -19.55 9.32
C LEU A 168 -10.84 -20.23 10.55
N ILE A 169 -12.08 -19.96 10.95
CA ILE A 169 -12.72 -20.59 12.11
C ILE A 169 -12.75 -22.12 11.98
N PRO A 170 -13.34 -22.71 10.91
CA PRO A 170 -13.35 -24.17 10.76
C PRO A 170 -11.95 -24.75 10.56
N LEU A 171 -11.03 -24.02 9.91
CA LEU A 171 -9.64 -24.45 9.74
C LEU A 171 -8.90 -24.50 11.08
N ALA A 172 -9.06 -23.50 11.94
CA ALA A 172 -8.49 -23.46 13.28
C ALA A 172 -9.01 -24.62 14.16
N GLY A 173 -10.25 -25.05 13.97
CA GLY A 173 -10.81 -26.23 14.65
C GLY A 173 -10.13 -27.55 14.27
N LYS A 174 -9.42 -27.60 13.13
CA LYS A 174 -8.75 -28.80 12.60
C LYS A 174 -7.22 -28.69 12.61
N ASN A 175 -6.68 -27.49 12.74
CA ASN A 175 -5.24 -27.22 12.64
C ASN A 175 -4.77 -26.34 13.81
N ILE A 176 -4.03 -26.96 14.74
CA ILE A 176 -3.51 -26.31 15.95
C ILE A 176 -2.56 -25.14 15.64
N HIS A 177 -1.81 -25.19 14.53
CA HIS A 177 -0.91 -24.09 14.15
C HIS A 177 -1.69 -22.86 13.71
N VAL A 178 -2.77 -23.05 12.94
CA VAL A 178 -3.69 -21.95 12.58
C VAL A 178 -4.37 -21.41 13.83
N GLN A 179 -4.85 -22.29 14.72
CA GLN A 179 -5.49 -21.88 15.97
C GLN A 179 -4.58 -20.99 16.83
N ARG A 180 -3.31 -21.37 16.99
CA ARG A 180 -2.30 -20.63 17.78
C ARG A 180 -1.93 -19.27 17.18
N CYS A 181 -2.10 -19.08 15.87
CA CYS A 181 -1.90 -17.78 15.23
C CYS A 181 -3.18 -16.91 15.29
N LEU A 182 -4.36 -17.53 15.30
CA LEU A 182 -5.64 -16.84 15.24
C LEU A 182 -6.12 -16.35 16.61
N TYR A 183 -5.94 -17.17 17.64
CA TYR A 183 -6.52 -16.96 18.97
C TYR A 183 -5.49 -16.90 20.11
N PRO A 184 -5.75 -16.05 21.12
CA PRO A 184 -6.84 -15.09 21.20
C PRO A 184 -6.62 -13.90 20.26
N THR A 185 -7.67 -13.47 19.56
CA THR A 185 -7.65 -12.23 18.77
C THR A 185 -7.43 -11.05 19.72
N ASN A 186 -6.44 -10.19 19.44
CA ASN A 186 -6.00 -9.12 20.32
C ASN A 186 -6.81 -7.82 20.12
N GLY A 187 -7.37 -7.60 18.93
CA GLY A 187 -8.42 -6.58 18.76
C GLY A 187 -8.54 -5.98 17.36
N THR A 188 -9.57 -5.15 17.18
CA THR A 188 -9.83 -4.41 15.94
C THR A 188 -9.94 -2.91 16.22
N TYR A 189 -11.15 -2.35 16.27
CA TYR A 189 -11.40 -0.93 16.44
C TYR A 189 -10.88 -0.41 17.79
N ASN A 190 -10.04 0.62 17.71
CA ASN A 190 -9.64 1.41 18.86
C ASN A 190 -9.19 2.78 18.36
N TYR A 191 -9.99 3.80 18.67
CA TYR A 191 -9.76 5.18 18.23
C TYR A 191 -8.56 5.81 18.95
N ARG A 192 -7.40 5.74 18.32
CA ARG A 192 -6.13 6.25 18.83
C ARG A 192 -5.23 6.75 17.70
N VAL A 193 -4.26 7.57 18.07
CA VAL A 193 -3.10 7.87 17.22
C VAL A 193 -2.02 6.80 17.36
N ILE A 194 -1.17 6.68 16.34
CA ILE A 194 0.03 5.84 16.40
C ILE A 194 1.00 6.50 17.38
N SER A 195 1.53 5.70 18.32
CA SER A 195 2.45 6.17 19.35
C SER A 195 3.64 6.94 18.76
N GLY A 196 3.89 8.14 19.30
CA GLY A 196 4.93 9.06 18.84
C GLY A 196 4.55 9.88 17.60
N THR A 197 3.26 9.93 17.23
CA THR A 197 2.77 10.63 16.04
C THR A 197 1.40 11.27 16.30
N ASN A 198 0.99 12.19 15.42
CA ASN A 198 -0.36 12.78 15.42
C ASN A 198 -1.31 12.14 14.40
N ARG A 199 -0.98 10.93 13.92
CA ARG A 199 -1.70 10.25 12.84
C ARG A 199 -2.55 9.11 13.41
N LEU A 200 -3.78 8.97 12.93
CA LEU A 200 -4.68 7.91 13.38
C LEU A 200 -4.12 6.53 13.03
N SER A 201 -4.25 5.58 13.96
CA SER A 201 -3.96 4.18 13.67
C SER A 201 -4.95 3.63 12.63
N PRO A 202 -4.57 2.63 11.81
CA PRO A 202 -5.53 1.86 11.01
C PRO A 202 -6.67 1.26 11.83
N HIS A 203 -6.38 0.81 13.06
CA HIS A 203 -7.40 0.39 14.03
C HIS A 203 -8.42 1.49 14.35
N ALA A 204 -8.03 2.76 14.28
CA ALA A 204 -8.95 3.86 14.55
C ALA A 204 -10.00 4.03 13.45
N PHE A 205 -9.76 3.53 12.22
CA PHE A 205 -10.73 3.47 11.14
C PHE A 205 -11.54 2.18 11.12
N GLY A 206 -11.19 1.19 11.95
CA GLY A 206 -11.82 -0.13 11.94
C GLY A 206 -11.47 -0.96 10.70
N ILE A 207 -10.25 -0.77 10.15
CA ILE A 207 -9.76 -1.48 8.96
C ILE A 207 -8.56 -2.39 9.25
N ALA A 208 -8.26 -2.63 10.53
CA ALA A 208 -7.14 -3.49 10.94
C ALA A 208 -7.52 -4.40 12.09
N ILE A 209 -6.84 -5.54 12.16
CA ILE A 209 -7.02 -6.57 13.17
C ILE A 209 -5.65 -7.09 13.64
N ASP A 210 -5.52 -7.21 14.95
CA ASP A 210 -4.40 -7.87 15.61
C ASP A 210 -4.85 -9.24 16.09
N LEU A 211 -4.13 -10.30 15.72
CA LEU A 211 -4.43 -11.69 16.08
C LEU A 211 -3.67 -12.14 17.34
N ALA A 212 -3.32 -13.43 17.44
CA ALA A 212 -2.66 -13.97 18.63
C ALA A 212 -1.27 -13.34 18.83
N ARG A 213 -1.13 -12.64 19.96
CA ARG A 213 0.10 -11.91 20.31
C ARG A 213 1.20 -12.84 20.81
N ASP A 214 2.41 -12.60 20.31
CA ASP A 214 3.70 -13.12 20.74
C ASP A 214 4.64 -11.94 21.04
N LYS A 215 5.58 -12.11 21.96
CA LYS A 215 6.59 -11.08 22.28
C LYS A 215 7.49 -10.73 21.09
N ARG A 216 7.58 -11.63 20.11
CA ARG A 216 8.41 -11.52 18.90
C ARG A 216 7.71 -10.84 17.74
N ASP A 217 6.45 -10.42 17.88
CA ASP A 217 5.67 -9.94 16.73
C ASP A 217 6.01 -8.54 16.25
N TYR A 218 6.60 -7.69 17.09
CA TYR A 218 6.75 -6.26 16.78
C TYR A 218 8.19 -5.80 16.88
N TRP A 219 8.64 -5.07 15.87
CA TRP A 219 10.03 -4.61 15.72
C TRP A 219 10.55 -3.72 16.87
N LYS A 220 9.68 -3.05 17.63
CA LYS A 220 10.12 -2.30 18.83
C LYS A 220 10.23 -3.16 20.08
N TRP A 221 9.70 -4.38 20.06
CA TRP A 221 9.71 -5.30 21.21
C TRP A 221 10.77 -6.40 21.07
N ALA A 222 11.16 -6.73 19.84
CA ALA A 222 12.00 -7.88 19.53
C ALA A 222 13.12 -7.54 18.56
N SER A 223 14.20 -8.33 18.59
CA SER A 223 15.25 -8.27 17.58
C SER A 223 14.73 -8.76 16.21
N ARG A 224 15.41 -8.39 15.12
CA ARG A 224 15.09 -8.92 13.79
C ARG A 224 15.21 -10.45 13.74
N GLU A 225 16.19 -11.04 14.42
CA GLU A 225 16.35 -12.50 14.49
C GLU A 225 15.14 -13.18 15.15
N ASP A 226 14.62 -12.61 16.24
CA ASP A 226 13.41 -13.12 16.90
C ASP A 226 12.15 -12.91 16.03
N GLY A 227 12.06 -11.78 15.33
CA GLY A 227 11.02 -11.50 14.34
C GLY A 227 11.04 -12.51 13.18
N GLU A 228 12.20 -12.83 12.62
CA GLU A 228 12.35 -13.85 11.57
C GLU A 228 11.91 -15.23 12.05
N LYS A 229 12.30 -15.63 13.27
CA LYS A 229 11.83 -16.89 13.87
C LYS A 229 10.32 -16.91 14.00
N ARG A 230 9.70 -15.77 14.37
CA ARG A 230 8.25 -15.65 14.49
C ARG A 230 7.55 -15.68 13.13
N LEU A 231 8.10 -15.01 12.12
CA LEU A 231 7.60 -15.03 10.75
C LEU A 231 7.58 -16.45 10.19
N LEU A 232 8.65 -17.21 10.38
CA LEU A 232 8.77 -18.58 9.87
C LEU A 232 7.83 -19.58 10.57
N ASP A 233 7.48 -19.31 11.84
CA ASP A 233 6.50 -20.09 12.62
C ASP A 233 5.04 -19.67 12.30
N TYR A 234 4.83 -18.54 11.63
CA TYR A 234 3.49 -18.03 11.32
C TYR A 234 2.81 -18.85 10.23
N SER A 235 1.49 -19.00 10.33
CA SER A 235 0.73 -19.81 9.36
C SER A 235 0.66 -19.12 7.99
N LYS A 236 1.40 -19.66 7.01
CA LYS A 236 1.35 -19.20 5.60
C LYS A 236 -0.05 -19.25 5.01
N LYS A 237 -0.83 -20.31 5.33
CA LYS A 237 -2.21 -20.44 4.85
C LYS A 237 -3.12 -19.36 5.40
N MET A 238 -2.89 -18.93 6.65
CA MET A 238 -3.64 -17.82 7.23
C MET A 238 -3.35 -16.52 6.47
N VAL A 239 -2.08 -16.22 6.22
CA VAL A 239 -1.67 -15.03 5.46
C VAL A 239 -2.29 -15.02 4.06
N GLU A 240 -2.26 -16.17 3.36
CA GLU A 240 -2.88 -16.33 2.04
C GLU A 240 -4.39 -16.00 2.07
N ILE A 241 -5.15 -16.53 3.04
CA ILE A 241 -6.60 -16.27 3.16
C ILE A 241 -6.87 -14.77 3.39
N PHE A 242 -6.04 -14.10 4.19
CA PHE A 242 -6.13 -12.65 4.37
C PHE A 242 -5.85 -11.88 3.07
N GLU A 243 -4.81 -12.27 2.32
CA GLU A 243 -4.42 -11.63 1.05
C GLU A 243 -5.45 -11.85 -0.07
N GLU A 244 -6.05 -13.04 -0.12
CA GLU A 244 -7.19 -13.35 -0.99
C GLU A 244 -8.37 -12.40 -0.71
N ASN A 245 -8.53 -11.99 0.54
CA ASN A 245 -9.54 -11.06 1.02
C ASN A 245 -9.03 -9.61 1.20
N ASN A 246 -8.00 -9.21 0.45
CA ASN A 246 -7.53 -7.82 0.33
C ASN A 246 -6.88 -7.22 1.60
N PHE A 247 -6.35 -8.06 2.48
CA PHE A 247 -5.52 -7.60 3.60
C PHE A 247 -4.04 -7.71 3.27
N VAL A 248 -3.28 -6.70 3.65
CA VAL A 248 -1.83 -6.79 3.78
C VAL A 248 -1.45 -7.26 5.17
N TRP A 249 -0.33 -7.95 5.28
CA TRP A 249 0.18 -8.51 6.53
C TRP A 249 1.45 -7.79 6.98
N GLY A 250 1.48 -7.36 8.25
CA GLY A 250 2.63 -6.67 8.83
C GLY A 250 3.88 -7.54 8.98
N GLY A 251 3.78 -8.86 8.79
CA GLY A 251 4.93 -9.75 8.66
C GLY A 251 5.74 -9.55 7.36
N LYS A 252 5.16 -8.89 6.34
CA LYS A 252 5.85 -8.54 5.08
C LYS A 252 6.38 -7.10 5.09
N TRP A 253 6.67 -6.55 6.26
CA TRP A 253 7.30 -5.24 6.45
C TRP A 253 8.73 -5.38 6.98
N GLY A 254 9.60 -4.46 6.61
CA GLY A 254 10.92 -4.32 7.19
C GLY A 254 10.83 -3.98 8.67
N HIS A 255 9.89 -3.10 9.01
CA HIS A 255 9.45 -2.82 10.38
C HIS A 255 8.30 -3.75 10.79
N PHE A 256 8.63 -5.03 10.96
CA PHE A 256 7.66 -6.10 11.15
C PHE A 256 6.65 -5.89 12.29
N ASP A 257 5.41 -6.28 12.00
CA ASP A 257 4.25 -6.30 12.90
C ASP A 257 3.41 -7.57 12.61
N ILE A 258 3.91 -8.73 13.06
CA ILE A 258 3.49 -10.05 12.58
C ILE A 258 2.06 -10.43 12.99
N LEU A 259 1.54 -9.90 14.09
CA LEU A 259 0.15 -10.13 14.47
C LEU A 259 -0.85 -9.29 13.67
N HIS A 260 -0.36 -8.30 12.91
CA HIS A 260 -1.17 -7.22 12.35
C HIS A 260 -1.57 -7.47 10.91
N PHE A 261 -2.86 -7.29 10.61
CA PHE A 261 -3.41 -7.29 9.26
C PHE A 261 -4.21 -6.00 9.03
N GLU A 262 -4.05 -5.41 7.84
CA GLU A 262 -4.75 -4.18 7.45
C GLU A 262 -5.44 -4.36 6.09
N TYR A 263 -6.72 -4.01 6.02
CA TYR A 263 -7.50 -4.04 4.79
C TYR A 263 -7.02 -2.94 3.84
N ARG A 264 -6.34 -3.33 2.76
CA ARG A 264 -5.66 -2.46 1.78
C ARG A 264 -5.83 -3.01 0.36
N PRO A 265 -7.07 -2.94 -0.18
CA PRO A 265 -7.39 -3.51 -1.48
C PRO A 265 -6.55 -2.94 -2.62
N GLU A 266 -6.20 -1.65 -2.59
CA GLU A 266 -5.39 -1.01 -3.61
C GLU A 266 -3.97 -1.59 -3.72
N ILE A 267 -3.39 -1.96 -2.57
CA ILE A 267 -2.06 -2.57 -2.50
C ILE A 267 -2.09 -4.00 -3.03
N ILE A 268 -3.11 -4.77 -2.63
CA ILE A 268 -3.31 -6.15 -3.09
C ILE A 268 -3.63 -6.21 -4.58
N ILE A 269 -4.46 -5.28 -5.09
CA ILE A 269 -4.79 -5.20 -6.52
C ILE A 269 -3.53 -4.89 -7.34
N LYS A 270 -2.70 -3.92 -6.91
CA LYS A 270 -1.43 -3.63 -7.60
C LYS A 270 -0.54 -4.87 -7.63
N ALA A 271 -0.38 -5.55 -6.50
CA ALA A 271 0.41 -6.78 -6.42
C ALA A 271 -0.13 -7.94 -7.27
N LYS A 272 -1.46 -8.04 -7.46
CA LYS A 272 -2.08 -9.09 -8.29
C LYS A 272 -1.86 -8.86 -9.79
N TYR A 273 -1.89 -7.60 -10.24
CA TYR A 273 -1.94 -7.29 -11.66
C TYR A 273 -0.68 -6.61 -12.22
N PHE A 274 0.15 -5.98 -11.38
CA PHE A 274 1.29 -5.16 -11.80
C PHE A 274 2.53 -5.37 -10.91
N THR A 275 3.36 -6.37 -11.21
CA THR A 275 4.52 -6.80 -10.38
C THR A 275 5.90 -6.39 -10.92
N ASN A 276 5.97 -5.32 -11.71
CA ASN A 276 7.23 -4.70 -12.18
C ASN A 276 8.13 -5.58 -13.08
N LYS A 277 7.60 -6.26 -14.10
CA LYS A 277 8.48 -6.96 -15.06
C LYS A 277 8.26 -6.75 -16.54
N ASP A 278 7.16 -6.17 -16.96
CA ASP A 278 6.90 -6.22 -18.38
C ASP A 278 6.97 -4.84 -19.03
N ASN A 279 7.97 -4.70 -19.92
CA ASN A 279 7.94 -3.78 -21.05
C ASN A 279 6.75 -4.19 -21.93
N ASN A 280 5.55 -3.82 -21.50
CA ASN A 280 4.32 -4.15 -22.21
C ASN A 280 3.96 -3.03 -23.17
N ASP A 281 3.52 -3.43 -24.37
CA ASP A 281 3.03 -2.51 -25.40
C ASP A 281 1.83 -1.68 -24.89
N LEU A 282 1.10 -2.20 -23.88
CA LEU A 282 -0.04 -1.54 -23.25
C LEU A 282 0.16 -1.41 -21.73
N TRP A 283 -0.02 -0.19 -21.21
CA TRP A 283 0.17 0.10 -19.78
C TRP A 283 -0.78 -0.68 -18.86
N TYR A 284 -1.95 -1.11 -19.33
CA TYR A 284 -2.96 -1.85 -18.57
C TYR A 284 -2.89 -3.38 -18.75
N GLU A 285 -1.88 -3.89 -19.44
CA GLU A 285 -1.70 -5.34 -19.57
C GLU A 285 -1.54 -6.01 -18.19
N GLY A 286 -2.23 -7.15 -18.01
CA GLY A 286 -2.40 -7.84 -16.73
C GLY A 286 -3.73 -7.53 -16.02
N ALA A 287 -4.37 -6.39 -16.30
CA ALA A 287 -5.65 -6.03 -15.70
C ALA A 287 -6.78 -7.03 -16.06
N PRO A 288 -7.80 -7.22 -15.19
CA PRO A 288 -8.90 -8.16 -15.44
C PRO A 288 -9.93 -7.56 -16.43
N LEU A 289 -9.60 -7.59 -17.72
CA LEU A 289 -10.40 -6.98 -18.81
C LEU A 289 -11.76 -7.66 -19.08
N ASN A 290 -12.05 -8.78 -18.41
CA ASN A 290 -13.38 -9.37 -18.42
C ASN A 290 -14.39 -8.54 -17.61
N ASP A 291 -13.94 -7.69 -16.67
CA ASP A 291 -14.77 -6.72 -15.96
C ASP A 291 -14.98 -5.46 -16.81
N VAL A 292 -16.24 -5.13 -17.08
CA VAL A 292 -16.64 -3.94 -17.85
C VAL A 292 -16.24 -2.65 -17.13
N SER A 293 -16.30 -2.63 -15.79
CA SER A 293 -15.92 -1.46 -15.00
C SER A 293 -14.44 -1.12 -15.18
N VAL A 294 -13.59 -2.15 -15.24
CA VAL A 294 -12.13 -2.01 -15.45
C VAL A 294 -11.83 -1.41 -16.82
N LYS A 295 -12.52 -1.87 -17.86
CA LYS A 295 -12.42 -1.26 -19.21
C LYS A 295 -12.81 0.22 -19.20
N ASN A 296 -13.92 0.56 -18.55
CA ASN A 296 -14.37 1.95 -18.43
C ASN A 296 -13.35 2.83 -17.68
N TYR A 297 -12.67 2.29 -16.66
CA TYR A 297 -11.60 3.00 -15.95
C TYR A 297 -10.39 3.24 -16.85
N ILE A 298 -9.97 2.25 -17.63
CA ILE A 298 -8.87 2.37 -18.59
C ILE A 298 -9.17 3.46 -19.63
N GLU A 299 -10.37 3.44 -20.21
CA GLU A 299 -10.81 4.46 -21.19
C GLU A 299 -10.76 5.87 -20.59
N LYS A 300 -11.30 6.03 -19.37
CA LYS A 300 -11.26 7.30 -18.64
C LYS A 300 -9.82 7.78 -18.36
N ILE A 301 -8.95 6.88 -17.93
CA ILE A 301 -7.53 7.18 -17.68
C ILE A 301 -6.86 7.67 -18.97
N ASN A 302 -7.10 6.98 -20.10
CA ASN A 302 -6.55 7.38 -21.40
C ASN A 302 -7.11 8.72 -21.89
N GLU A 303 -8.38 9.01 -21.63
CA GLU A 303 -8.99 10.28 -22.01
C GLU A 303 -8.38 11.47 -21.25
N VAL A 304 -8.12 11.30 -19.94
CA VAL A 304 -7.60 12.35 -19.07
C VAL A 304 -6.09 12.53 -19.20
N LEU A 305 -5.33 11.45 -19.41
CA LEU A 305 -3.86 11.41 -19.40
C LEU A 305 -3.28 11.12 -20.80
N LYS A 306 -3.63 11.97 -21.77
CA LYS A 306 -3.15 11.90 -23.15
C LYS A 306 -1.69 12.25 -23.28
#